data_AF-A0A2T0WUJ3-F1
#
_entry.id   AF-A0A2T0WUJ3-F1
#
_cell.length_a   1.000
_cell.length_b   1.000
_cell.length_c   1.000
_cell.angle_alpha   90.00
_cell.angle_beta   90.00
_cell.angle_gamma   90.00
#
_symmetry.space_group_name_H-M   'P 1'
#
loop_
_entity.id
_entity.type
_entity.pdbx_description
1 polymer ?
#
loop_
_entity_poly.entity_id
_entity_poly.type
_entity_poly.pdbx_seq_one_letter_code
_entity_poly.pdbx_strand_id
1 'polypeptide(L)'
;MSQNQIWKEYQFLGGHLFLLLYWYIGYDGITFSDDVTYLNFGQSLWSGEAFPDDSHFGHRWGAFIFSGFFTFLFGFSDRIGSIASLIFVLGTYSLLYAQLRDKTQGFWFTLFFCTQVYFLHFTNKVYPDTLLAFWGCLIPVAAVYRNKYPISMSIIMAFAFIIGFSTKEMMVFLIPFPILLCYFDWKKGCSLKFYIYFLSSSVLVLGFYFAAYQIITGDVLSRFSSVNEGHYISEFTYADKGLGSVIKRLTYLPFTNFVERSYWIWLVFSVPGLIKAFKTRQTFFVEMALAFVCLMLGFWFMSSTLEFYNPIYLNPRHLTILVPASAVLIAFGYSEWKRYKFWIFLLLILGAFISILTRDFTMTAYLLGFALVFFFLLSKPFFKIAISIILILPVILSVAYQNQNKNFKKFKYILNDSLQNVNNKEYIIINDFVFFSKNLIISPENLASSTVKNLKFDIDFVLDKGQPFRLFVYKYYRHAYPDEERYLEELSSKARLSGYKKKVLYEDQWVEVQVFVKSN
;
A
#
# COMPACT_ATOMS: atom_id res chain seq x y z
N MET A 1 -14.46 34.23 -13.36
CA MET A 1 -14.46 32.75 -13.51
C MET A 1 -15.89 32.24 -13.48
N SER A 2 -16.22 31.21 -14.26
CA SER A 2 -17.57 30.64 -14.20
C SER A 2 -17.82 30.00 -12.84
N GLN A 3 -19.07 29.99 -12.36
CA GLN A 3 -19.44 29.33 -11.09
C GLN A 3 -18.96 27.87 -11.06
N ASN A 4 -18.94 27.18 -12.21
CA ASN A 4 -18.44 25.82 -12.35
C ASN A 4 -16.94 25.69 -12.05
N GLN A 5 -16.14 26.68 -12.46
CA GLN A 5 -14.69 26.70 -12.21
C GLN A 5 -14.38 26.88 -10.72
N ILE A 6 -15.07 27.81 -10.06
CA ILE A 6 -14.94 28.04 -8.61
C ILE A 6 -15.24 26.78 -7.81
N TRP A 7 -16.33 26.05 -8.16
CA TRP A 7 -16.66 24.79 -7.49
C TRP A 7 -15.60 23.69 -7.71
N LYS A 8 -15.00 23.62 -8.90
CA LYS A 8 -13.91 22.68 -9.14
C LYS A 8 -12.69 23.00 -8.27
N GLU A 9 -12.36 24.28 -8.10
CA GLU A 9 -11.25 24.69 -7.24
C GLU A 9 -11.52 24.35 -5.77
N TYR A 10 -12.73 24.60 -5.26
CA TYR A 10 -13.08 24.19 -3.91
C TYR A 10 -12.99 22.67 -3.70
N GLN A 11 -13.41 21.89 -4.69
CA GLN A 11 -13.31 20.43 -4.62
C GLN A 11 -11.88 19.93 -4.68
N PHE A 12 -11.04 20.55 -5.53
CA PHE A 12 -9.62 20.27 -5.63
C PHE A 12 -8.89 20.56 -4.32
N LEU A 13 -9.11 21.76 -3.76
CA LEU A 13 -8.55 22.18 -2.47
C LEU A 13 -9.09 21.31 -1.33
N GLY A 14 -10.38 20.97 -1.35
CA GLY A 14 -11.00 20.09 -0.37
C GLY A 14 -10.39 18.69 -0.37
N GLY A 15 -10.11 18.12 -1.54
CA GLY A 15 -9.40 16.84 -1.65
C GLY A 15 -7.97 16.90 -1.11
N HIS A 16 -7.21 17.94 -1.46
CA HIS A 16 -5.86 18.15 -0.93
C HIS A 16 -5.86 18.31 0.59
N LEU A 17 -6.74 19.17 1.11
CA LEU A 17 -6.88 19.40 2.54
C LEU A 17 -7.27 18.11 3.25
N PHE A 18 -8.20 17.32 2.71
CA PHE A 18 -8.57 16.03 3.27
C PHE A 18 -7.37 15.09 3.33
N LEU A 19 -6.59 14.94 2.25
CA LEU A 19 -5.43 14.05 2.21
C LEU A 19 -4.32 14.51 3.18
N LEU A 20 -4.09 15.82 3.30
CA LEU A 20 -3.16 16.41 4.26
C LEU A 20 -3.61 16.18 5.70
N LEU A 21 -4.89 16.41 6.00
CA LEU A 21 -5.46 16.17 7.33
C LEU A 21 -5.47 14.69 7.68
N TYR A 22 -5.81 13.82 6.72
CA TYR A 22 -5.74 12.37 6.92
C TYR A 22 -4.30 11.93 7.17
N TRP A 23 -3.33 12.46 6.41
CA TRP A 23 -1.93 12.18 6.66
C TRP A 23 -1.54 12.65 8.06
N TYR A 24 -1.92 13.87 8.47
CA TYR A 24 -1.62 14.43 9.78
C TYR A 24 -2.23 13.66 10.95
N ILE A 25 -3.54 13.44 10.93
CA ILE A 25 -4.32 12.89 12.04
C ILE A 25 -4.33 11.36 12.03
N GLY A 26 -4.30 10.76 10.84
CA GLY A 26 -4.38 9.31 10.62
C GLY A 26 -3.08 8.55 10.87
N TYR A 27 -2.05 9.22 11.38
CA TYR A 27 -0.75 8.61 11.66
C TYR A 27 -0.81 7.70 12.89
N ASP A 28 -0.53 6.43 12.67
CA ASP A 28 -0.59 5.35 13.66
C ASP A 28 0.77 4.63 13.88
N GLY A 29 1.87 5.20 13.38
CA GLY A 29 3.23 4.65 13.52
C GLY A 29 3.64 3.67 12.44
N ILE A 30 4.65 2.85 12.73
CA ILE A 30 5.14 1.79 11.82
C ILE A 30 4.15 0.62 11.84
N THR A 31 3.91 -0.06 10.70
CA THR A 31 3.04 -1.26 10.70
C THR A 31 3.82 -2.55 10.52
N PHE A 32 4.80 -2.57 9.61
CA PHE A 32 5.46 -3.80 9.19
C PHE A 32 6.96 -3.61 8.99
N SER A 33 7.68 -4.71 8.82
CA SER A 33 9.10 -4.72 8.49
C SER A 33 9.41 -3.94 7.20
N ASP A 34 8.55 -3.98 6.17
CA ASP A 34 8.72 -3.23 4.91
C ASP A 34 9.01 -1.73 5.15
N ASP A 35 8.24 -1.07 6.03
CA ASP A 35 8.41 0.37 6.33
C ASP A 35 9.85 0.66 6.77
N VAL A 36 10.35 -0.16 7.69
CA VAL A 36 11.65 -0.03 8.33
C VAL A 36 12.77 -0.36 7.35
N THR A 37 12.61 -1.44 6.58
CA THR A 37 13.57 -1.85 5.55
C THR A 37 13.75 -0.74 4.50
N TYR A 38 12.66 -0.20 3.97
CA TYR A 38 12.73 0.88 2.98
C TYR A 38 13.32 2.16 3.58
N LEU A 39 13.01 2.52 4.82
CA LEU A 39 13.63 3.65 5.49
C LEU A 39 15.14 3.46 5.65
N ASN A 40 15.58 2.32 6.16
CA ASN A 40 17.00 2.01 6.34
C ASN A 40 17.75 2.03 5.01
N PHE A 41 17.22 1.37 3.96
CA PHE A 41 17.84 1.35 2.64
C PHE A 41 17.93 2.74 2.01
N GLY A 42 16.85 3.53 2.12
CA GLY A 42 16.84 4.91 1.67
C GLY A 42 17.87 5.76 2.39
N GLN A 43 17.95 5.65 3.72
CA GLN A 43 18.90 6.41 4.52
C GLN A 43 20.35 6.04 4.19
N SER A 44 20.67 4.75 4.09
CA SER A 44 22.02 4.30 3.73
C SER A 44 22.41 4.76 2.33
N LEU A 45 21.50 4.68 1.34
CA LEU A 45 21.73 5.19 -0.01
C LEU A 45 22.14 6.68 0.00
N TRP A 46 21.36 7.53 0.67
CA TRP A 46 21.63 8.98 0.68
C TRP A 46 22.80 9.39 1.58
N SER A 47 23.12 8.57 2.58
CA SER A 47 24.28 8.79 3.46
C SER A 47 25.59 8.29 2.85
N GLY A 48 25.54 7.62 1.70
CA GLY A 48 26.71 7.00 1.07
C GLY A 48 27.24 5.77 1.83
N GLU A 49 26.41 5.17 2.67
CA GLU A 49 26.74 3.94 3.38
C GLU A 49 26.59 2.73 2.46
N ALA A 50 27.24 1.62 2.81
CA ALA A 50 27.13 0.38 2.06
C ALA A 50 25.67 -0.09 1.98
N PHE A 51 25.26 -0.57 0.79
CA PHE A 51 23.91 -1.09 0.59
C PHE A 51 23.71 -2.33 1.47
N PRO A 52 22.68 -2.39 2.33
CA PRO A 52 22.73 -3.36 3.41
C PRO A 52 22.43 -4.80 3.00
N ASP A 53 21.93 -5.08 1.79
CA ASP A 53 21.49 -6.42 1.43
C ASP A 53 21.21 -6.59 -0.08
N ASP A 54 21.45 -7.81 -0.60
CA ASP A 54 21.08 -8.25 -1.97
C ASP A 54 19.67 -8.87 -2.01
N SER A 55 18.87 -8.62 -0.98
CA SER A 55 17.49 -9.08 -0.93
C SER A 55 16.62 -8.38 -1.96
N HIS A 56 15.49 -9.02 -2.25
CA HIS A 56 14.44 -8.50 -3.12
C HIS A 56 14.00 -7.06 -2.80
N PHE A 57 14.06 -6.64 -1.54
CA PHE A 57 13.78 -5.27 -1.11
C PHE A 57 14.86 -4.28 -1.57
N GLY A 58 16.14 -4.68 -1.60
CA GLY A 58 17.28 -3.83 -1.99
C GLY A 58 17.19 -3.40 -3.45
N HIS A 59 16.65 -4.28 -4.29
CA HIS A 59 16.45 -3.99 -5.72
C HIS A 59 15.21 -3.13 -6.02
N ARG A 60 14.37 -2.84 -5.02
CA ARG A 60 13.19 -1.96 -5.15
C ARG A 60 13.54 -0.49 -4.86
N TRP A 61 14.59 0.03 -5.48
CA TRP A 61 15.06 1.40 -5.22
C TRP A 61 14.02 2.49 -5.48
N GLY A 62 13.08 2.25 -6.41
CA GLY A 62 11.95 3.14 -6.63
C GLY A 62 10.99 3.23 -5.45
N ALA A 63 11.07 2.33 -4.46
CA ALA A 63 10.25 2.33 -3.25
C ALA A 63 10.85 3.19 -2.13
N PHE A 64 12.17 3.27 -2.04
CA PHE A 64 12.85 3.90 -0.90
C PHE A 64 13.65 5.16 -1.24
N ILE A 65 13.99 5.42 -2.51
CA ILE A 65 14.83 6.58 -2.86
C ILE A 65 14.22 7.91 -2.39
N PHE A 66 12.91 8.11 -2.56
CA PHE A 66 12.25 9.36 -2.16
C PHE A 66 12.08 9.46 -0.65
N SER A 67 11.72 8.37 0.03
CA SER A 67 11.59 8.38 1.48
C SER A 67 12.93 8.60 2.17
N GLY A 68 13.99 7.94 1.68
CA GLY A 68 15.36 8.17 2.13
C GLY A 68 15.83 9.61 1.94
N PHE A 69 15.45 10.24 0.82
CA PHE A 69 15.79 11.64 0.56
C PHE A 69 15.19 12.57 1.62
N PHE A 70 13.92 12.36 1.98
CA PHE A 70 13.26 13.17 3.01
C PHE A 70 13.85 12.91 4.40
N THR A 71 14.17 11.66 4.75
CA THR A 71 14.78 11.36 6.05
C THR A 71 16.21 11.88 6.15
N PHE A 72 16.95 11.87 5.05
CA PHE A 72 18.28 12.46 4.98
C PHE A 72 18.24 13.97 5.22
N LEU A 73 17.28 14.68 4.59
CA LEU A 73 17.18 16.14 4.72
C LEU A 73 16.58 16.63 6.05
N PHE A 74 15.56 15.95 6.57
CA PHE A 74 14.75 16.44 7.70
C PHE A 74 14.92 15.62 8.98
N GLY A 75 15.67 14.52 8.92
CA GLY A 75 15.92 13.62 10.06
C GLY A 75 15.30 12.24 9.88
N PHE A 76 15.97 11.23 10.46
CA PHE A 76 15.58 9.83 10.31
C PHE A 76 14.34 9.49 11.15
N SER A 77 13.18 9.45 10.47
CA SER A 77 11.88 9.13 11.07
C SER A 77 10.95 8.52 10.03
N ASP A 78 10.14 7.55 10.46
CA ASP A 78 9.07 6.97 9.66
C ASP A 78 8.03 8.01 9.21
N ARG A 79 7.72 8.96 10.10
CA ARG A 79 6.81 10.05 9.79
C ARG A 79 7.34 10.91 8.66
N ILE A 80 8.62 11.27 8.72
CA ILE A 80 9.29 12.09 7.70
C ILE A 80 9.39 11.31 6.38
N GLY A 81 9.78 10.04 6.42
CA GLY A 81 9.84 9.20 5.22
C GLY A 81 8.49 9.05 4.51
N SER A 82 7.38 9.07 5.26
CA SER A 82 6.02 9.01 4.70
C SER A 82 5.60 10.27 3.92
N ILE A 83 6.37 11.37 3.99
CA ILE A 83 6.14 12.56 3.16
C ILE A 83 6.22 12.20 1.67
N ALA A 84 7.09 11.27 1.30
CA ALA A 84 7.13 10.75 -0.07
C ALA A 84 5.76 10.19 -0.49
N SER A 85 5.19 9.29 0.30
CA SER A 85 3.85 8.72 0.04
C SER A 85 2.78 9.80 -0.10
N LEU A 86 2.78 10.80 0.78
CA LEU A 86 1.86 11.94 0.69
C LEU A 86 2.02 12.71 -0.63
N ILE A 87 3.25 13.07 -1.01
CA ILE A 87 3.52 13.83 -2.25
C ILE A 87 3.05 13.04 -3.47
N PHE A 88 3.31 11.73 -3.52
CA PHE A 88 2.88 10.90 -4.64
C PHE A 88 1.35 10.72 -4.69
N VAL A 89 0.66 10.65 -3.55
CA VAL A 89 -0.81 10.64 -3.50
C VAL A 89 -1.39 11.99 -3.95
N LEU A 90 -0.87 13.11 -3.46
CA LEU A 90 -1.28 14.45 -3.88
C LEU A 90 -1.01 14.69 -5.38
N GLY A 91 0.13 14.22 -5.87
CA GLY A 91 0.50 14.22 -7.28
C GLY A 91 -0.46 13.40 -8.13
N THR A 92 -0.81 12.20 -7.68
CA THR A 92 -1.80 11.33 -8.36
C THR A 92 -3.17 12.00 -8.41
N TYR A 93 -3.62 12.54 -7.28
CA TYR A 93 -4.89 13.26 -7.17
C TYR A 93 -4.90 14.46 -8.13
N SER A 94 -3.86 15.29 -8.11
CA SER A 94 -3.75 16.48 -8.95
C SER A 94 -3.72 16.14 -10.44
N LEU A 95 -2.90 15.15 -10.81
CA LEU A 95 -2.73 14.68 -12.18
C LEU A 95 -4.08 14.27 -12.80
N LEU A 96 -4.88 13.50 -12.06
CA LEU A 96 -6.17 13.02 -12.53
C LEU A 96 -7.28 14.06 -12.41
N TYR A 97 -7.30 14.87 -11.33
CA TYR A 97 -8.29 15.92 -11.14
C TYR A 97 -8.23 16.97 -12.25
N ALA A 98 -7.02 17.30 -12.71
CA ALA A 98 -6.82 18.26 -13.81
C ALA A 98 -7.53 17.84 -15.11
N GLN A 99 -7.79 16.54 -15.31
CA GLN A 99 -8.44 16.00 -16.51
C GLN A 99 -9.97 15.99 -16.43
N LEU A 100 -10.56 16.32 -15.26
CA LEU A 100 -12.01 16.31 -15.07
C LEU A 100 -12.67 17.50 -15.75
N ARG A 101 -13.86 17.31 -16.32
CA ARG A 101 -14.52 18.34 -17.16
C ARG A 101 -15.43 19.29 -16.38
N ASP A 102 -16.12 18.77 -15.37
CA ASP A 102 -17.15 19.52 -14.64
C ASP A 102 -17.11 19.25 -13.13
N LYS A 103 -17.80 20.10 -12.36
CA LYS A 103 -17.89 20.00 -10.90
C LYS A 103 -18.55 18.72 -10.38
N THR A 104 -19.35 18.01 -11.18
CA THR A 104 -20.00 16.77 -10.74
C THR A 104 -19.03 15.60 -10.85
N GLN A 105 -18.24 15.55 -11.94
CA GLN A 105 -17.12 14.63 -12.05
C GLN A 105 -16.10 14.87 -10.94
N GLY A 106 -15.76 16.15 -10.69
CA GLY A 106 -14.90 16.58 -9.59
C GLY A 106 -15.36 16.05 -8.23
N PHE A 107 -16.65 16.21 -7.90
CA PHE A 107 -17.22 15.70 -6.66
C PHE A 107 -17.06 14.18 -6.51
N TRP A 108 -17.48 13.41 -7.52
CA TRP A 108 -17.44 11.94 -7.43
C TRP A 108 -16.01 11.39 -7.43
N PHE A 109 -15.11 11.98 -8.22
CA PHE A 109 -13.71 11.62 -8.20
C PHE A 109 -13.10 11.87 -6.81
N THR A 110 -13.26 13.09 -6.27
CA THR A 110 -12.72 13.43 -4.95
C THR A 110 -13.26 12.49 -3.89
N LEU A 111 -14.57 12.24 -3.88
CA LEU A 111 -15.18 11.38 -2.88
C LEU A 111 -14.59 9.96 -2.94
N PHE A 112 -14.58 9.30 -4.10
CA PHE A 112 -14.10 7.92 -4.19
C PHE A 112 -12.58 7.76 -4.09
N PHE A 113 -11.81 8.76 -4.53
CA PHE A 113 -10.36 8.76 -4.35
C PHE A 113 -9.98 8.92 -2.87
N CYS A 114 -10.68 9.80 -2.16
CA CYS A 114 -10.38 10.16 -0.77
C CYS A 114 -11.14 9.31 0.26
N THR A 115 -11.74 8.18 -0.11
CA THR A 115 -12.49 7.35 0.86
C THR A 115 -12.16 5.86 0.84
N GLN A 116 -11.21 5.44 0.02
CA GLN A 116 -10.77 4.04 0.04
C GLN A 116 -9.77 3.84 1.19
N VAL A 117 -10.22 3.14 2.24
CA VAL A 117 -9.50 3.01 3.52
C VAL A 117 -8.09 2.43 3.38
N TYR A 118 -7.90 1.39 2.57
CA TYR A 118 -6.57 0.77 2.38
C TYR A 118 -5.61 1.68 1.61
N PHE A 119 -6.07 2.35 0.56
CA PHE A 119 -5.28 3.30 -0.21
C PHE A 119 -4.85 4.48 0.67
N LEU A 120 -5.77 5.00 1.48
CA LEU A 120 -5.46 6.06 2.43
C LEU A 120 -4.49 5.58 3.51
N HIS A 121 -4.65 4.36 4.04
CA HIS A 121 -3.73 3.79 5.03
C HIS A 121 -2.27 3.88 4.57
N PHE A 122 -1.98 3.54 3.32
CA PHE A 122 -0.62 3.60 2.76
C PHE A 122 -0.11 5.03 2.51
N THR A 123 -0.96 6.06 2.60
CA THR A 123 -0.50 7.47 2.61
C THR A 123 0.38 7.77 3.83
N ASN A 124 0.13 7.09 4.95
CA ASN A 124 0.86 7.26 6.21
C ASN A 124 2.03 6.29 6.39
N LYS A 125 2.38 5.52 5.35
CA LYS A 125 3.37 4.45 5.40
C LYS A 125 4.47 4.66 4.40
N VAL A 126 5.64 4.12 4.68
CA VAL A 126 6.76 4.10 3.74
C VAL A 126 6.65 2.83 2.92
N TYR A 127 5.66 2.84 2.03
CA TYR A 127 5.31 1.69 1.20
C TYR A 127 5.37 2.07 -0.28
N PRO A 128 5.74 1.12 -1.16
CA PRO A 128 5.80 1.35 -2.60
C PRO A 128 4.42 1.61 -3.22
N ASP A 129 3.33 1.25 -2.54
CA ASP A 129 1.99 1.15 -3.09
C ASP A 129 1.43 2.50 -3.59
N THR A 130 1.68 3.61 -2.88
CA THR A 130 1.24 4.96 -3.28
C THR A 130 2.10 5.54 -4.41
N LEU A 131 3.42 5.28 -4.38
CA LEU A 131 4.36 5.65 -5.44
C LEU A 131 4.00 4.91 -6.73
N LEU A 132 3.73 3.61 -6.63
CA LEU A 132 3.29 2.78 -7.74
C LEU A 132 1.98 3.30 -8.35
N ALA A 133 1.02 3.72 -7.51
CA ALA A 133 -0.24 4.28 -7.98
C ALA A 133 -0.03 5.53 -8.85
N PHE A 134 0.90 6.41 -8.47
CA PHE A 134 1.28 7.58 -9.27
C PHE A 134 1.88 7.18 -10.62
N TRP A 135 2.90 6.31 -10.62
CA TRP A 135 3.54 5.85 -11.86
C TRP A 135 2.54 5.15 -12.78
N GLY A 136 1.65 4.34 -12.20
CA GLY A 136 0.57 3.65 -12.91
C GLY A 136 -0.45 4.60 -13.54
N CYS A 137 -0.69 5.78 -12.94
CA CYS A 137 -1.54 6.82 -13.51
C CYS A 137 -0.84 7.69 -14.54
N LEU A 138 0.48 7.86 -14.41
CA LEU A 138 1.27 8.64 -15.35
C LEU A 138 1.28 8.01 -16.74
N ILE A 139 1.23 6.67 -16.84
CA ILE A 139 1.14 5.92 -18.10
C ILE A 139 -0.10 6.32 -18.94
N PRO A 140 -1.36 6.11 -18.47
CA PRO A 140 -2.53 6.49 -19.25
C PRO A 140 -2.65 8.00 -19.45
N VAL A 141 -2.11 8.83 -18.55
CA VAL A 141 -2.10 10.30 -18.74
C VAL A 141 -1.12 10.71 -19.85
N ALA A 142 0.09 10.14 -19.88
CA ALA A 142 1.03 10.33 -20.98
C ALA A 142 0.42 9.86 -22.32
N ALA A 143 -0.32 8.74 -22.29
CA ALA A 143 -1.06 8.28 -23.45
C ALA A 143 -2.05 9.34 -23.97
N VAL A 144 -2.76 10.08 -23.12
CA VAL A 144 -3.71 11.12 -23.59
C VAL A 144 -3.06 12.14 -24.52
N TYR A 145 -1.85 12.58 -24.16
CA TYR A 145 -1.14 13.63 -24.87
C TYR A 145 -0.20 13.10 -25.97
N ARG A 146 -0.19 11.79 -26.22
CA ARG A 146 0.72 11.09 -27.15
C ARG A 146 0.75 11.67 -28.57
N ASN A 147 -0.40 12.12 -29.07
CA ASN A 147 -0.49 12.68 -30.43
C ASN A 147 -0.02 14.15 -30.48
N LYS A 148 -0.16 14.88 -29.37
CA LYS A 148 0.23 16.29 -29.29
C LYS A 148 1.73 16.45 -29.06
N TYR A 149 2.30 15.61 -28.18
CA TYR A 149 3.70 15.66 -27.81
C TYR A 149 4.32 14.25 -27.82
N PRO A 150 4.51 13.65 -29.01
CA PRO A 150 4.86 12.24 -29.14
C PRO A 150 6.20 11.88 -28.49
N ILE A 151 7.21 12.74 -28.61
CA ILE A 151 8.54 12.49 -28.03
C ILE A 151 8.48 12.56 -26.51
N SER A 152 8.07 13.69 -25.92
CA SER A 152 8.08 13.86 -24.46
C SER A 152 7.16 12.87 -23.75
N MET A 153 5.97 12.59 -24.29
CA MET A 153 5.05 11.62 -23.69
C MET A 153 5.57 10.19 -23.79
N SER A 154 6.32 9.85 -24.85
CA SER A 154 6.93 8.53 -24.98
C SER A 154 8.04 8.31 -23.95
N ILE A 155 8.86 9.35 -23.70
CA ILE A 155 9.90 9.34 -22.67
C ILE A 155 9.27 9.23 -21.28
N ILE A 156 8.25 10.04 -20.98
CA ILE A 156 7.52 9.98 -19.71
C ILE A 156 6.92 8.60 -19.47
N MET A 157 6.28 8.00 -20.49
CA MET A 157 5.71 6.66 -20.37
C MET A 157 6.80 5.60 -20.14
N ALA A 158 7.93 5.67 -20.84
CA ALA A 158 9.06 4.75 -20.65
C ALA A 158 9.62 4.84 -19.22
N PHE A 159 9.86 6.05 -18.71
CA PHE A 159 10.29 6.26 -17.33
C PHE A 159 9.25 5.76 -16.32
N ALA A 160 7.95 6.03 -16.54
CA ALA A 160 6.90 5.56 -15.65
C ALA A 160 6.86 4.02 -15.54
N PHE A 161 7.07 3.30 -16.64
CA PHE A 161 7.19 1.85 -16.61
C PHE A 161 8.42 1.38 -15.83
N ILE A 162 9.61 1.93 -16.11
CA ILE A 162 10.86 1.47 -15.50
C ILE A 162 10.96 1.85 -14.02
N ILE A 163 10.66 3.10 -13.67
CA ILE A 163 10.65 3.53 -12.27
C ILE A 163 9.52 2.81 -11.53
N GLY A 164 8.34 2.69 -12.14
CA GLY A 164 7.23 1.96 -11.57
C GLY A 164 7.55 0.49 -11.27
N PHE A 165 8.22 -0.20 -12.19
CA PHE A 165 8.72 -1.56 -11.98
C PHE A 165 9.78 -1.64 -10.88
N SER A 166 10.63 -0.63 -10.79
CA SER A 166 11.65 -0.50 -9.76
C SER A 166 11.08 -0.11 -8.39
N THR A 167 9.86 0.44 -8.35
CA THR A 167 9.08 0.63 -7.12
C THR A 167 8.40 -0.68 -6.73
N LYS A 168 7.72 -1.35 -7.66
CA LYS A 168 7.03 -2.62 -7.43
C LYS A 168 6.71 -3.35 -8.74
N GLU A 169 6.86 -4.66 -8.72
CA GLU A 169 6.73 -5.55 -9.89
C GLU A 169 5.31 -5.55 -10.46
N MET A 170 4.30 -5.19 -9.66
CA MET A 170 2.91 -5.05 -10.13
C MET A 170 2.73 -4.05 -11.27
N MET A 171 3.72 -3.18 -11.54
CA MET A 171 3.73 -2.35 -12.75
C MET A 171 3.62 -3.18 -14.04
N VAL A 172 4.08 -4.44 -14.01
CA VAL A 172 4.00 -5.34 -15.16
C VAL A 172 2.55 -5.61 -15.61
N PHE A 173 1.57 -5.42 -14.73
CA PHE A 173 0.14 -5.53 -15.09
C PHE A 173 -0.28 -4.54 -16.18
N LEU A 174 0.48 -3.45 -16.37
CA LEU A 174 0.25 -2.46 -17.42
C LEU A 174 1.01 -2.76 -18.72
N ILE A 175 1.82 -3.81 -18.84
CA ILE A 175 2.52 -4.15 -20.11
C ILE A 175 1.56 -4.33 -21.30
N PRO A 176 0.36 -4.93 -21.16
CA PRO A 176 -0.57 -5.00 -22.29
C PRO A 176 -1.08 -3.63 -22.75
N PHE A 177 -0.96 -2.58 -21.95
CA PHE A 177 -1.56 -1.27 -22.21
C PHE A 177 -1.02 -0.61 -23.49
N PRO A 178 0.30 -0.45 -23.73
CA PRO A 178 0.80 0.15 -24.98
C PRO A 178 0.41 -0.65 -26.23
N ILE A 179 0.29 -1.97 -26.12
CA ILE A 179 -0.13 -2.85 -27.22
C ILE A 179 -1.60 -2.58 -27.56
N LEU A 180 -2.48 -2.57 -26.56
CA LEU A 180 -3.89 -2.22 -26.74
C LEU A 180 -4.04 -0.80 -27.29
N LEU A 181 -3.28 0.16 -26.75
CA LEU A 181 -3.28 1.54 -27.22
C LEU A 181 -2.92 1.63 -28.71
N CYS A 182 -1.85 0.93 -29.14
CA CYS A 182 -1.42 0.85 -30.53
C CYS A 182 -2.52 0.28 -31.43
N TYR A 183 -3.19 -0.79 -30.99
CA TYR A 183 -4.31 -1.39 -31.72
C TYR A 183 -5.48 -0.40 -31.90
N PHE A 184 -5.85 0.34 -30.85
CA PHE A 184 -6.91 1.34 -30.92
C PHE A 184 -6.57 2.54 -31.81
N ASP A 185 -5.30 2.96 -31.81
CA ASP A 185 -4.81 4.06 -32.64
C ASP A 185 -4.66 3.69 -34.10
N TRP A 186 -4.18 2.47 -34.39
CA TRP A 186 -4.08 1.96 -35.74
C TRP A 186 -5.45 1.94 -36.43
N LYS A 187 -6.50 1.50 -35.71
CA LYS A 187 -7.89 1.56 -36.20
C LYS A 187 -8.40 2.98 -36.49
N LYS A 188 -7.79 4.01 -35.90
CA LYS A 188 -8.13 5.42 -36.12
C LYS A 188 -7.24 6.11 -37.16
N GLY A 189 -6.29 5.38 -37.78
CA GLY A 189 -5.34 5.95 -38.73
C GLY A 189 -4.35 6.93 -38.08
N CYS A 190 -4.07 6.79 -36.78
CA CYS A 190 -3.15 7.69 -36.09
C CYS A 190 -1.68 7.37 -36.43
N SER A 191 -0.82 8.38 -36.32
CA SER A 191 0.61 8.30 -36.63
C SER A 191 1.36 7.37 -35.67
N LEU A 192 2.20 6.47 -36.21
CA LEU A 192 3.04 5.55 -35.44
C LEU A 192 4.22 6.21 -34.70
N LYS A 193 4.47 7.51 -34.92
CA LYS A 193 5.62 8.23 -34.33
C LYS A 193 5.78 8.03 -32.83
N PHE A 194 4.69 8.15 -32.06
CA PHE A 194 4.72 7.96 -30.61
C PHE A 194 5.26 6.57 -30.23
N TYR A 195 4.83 5.51 -30.92
CA TYR A 195 5.22 4.14 -30.62
C TYR A 195 6.68 3.86 -30.96
N ILE A 196 7.18 4.44 -32.07
CA ILE A 196 8.60 4.37 -32.43
C ILE A 196 9.45 5.05 -31.36
N TYR A 197 9.07 6.26 -30.94
CA TYR A 197 9.78 6.97 -29.87
C TYR A 197 9.67 6.25 -28.52
N PHE A 198 8.52 5.64 -28.22
CA PHE A 198 8.33 4.87 -27.00
C PHE A 198 9.25 3.64 -26.99
N LEU A 199 9.26 2.85 -28.07
CA LEU A 199 10.17 1.71 -28.19
C LEU A 199 11.63 2.14 -28.06
N SER A 200 12.03 3.21 -28.76
CA SER A 200 13.41 3.73 -28.69
C SER A 200 13.77 4.21 -27.28
N SER A 201 12.88 4.95 -26.63
CA SER A 201 13.09 5.45 -25.26
C SER A 201 13.12 4.31 -24.25
N SER A 202 12.24 3.31 -24.39
CA SER A 202 12.23 2.12 -23.54
C SER A 202 13.53 1.33 -23.67
N VAL A 203 14.04 1.13 -24.88
CA VAL A 203 15.35 0.47 -25.10
C VAL A 203 16.48 1.24 -24.43
N LEU A 204 16.50 2.57 -24.57
CA LEU A 204 17.53 3.40 -23.93
C LEU A 204 17.46 3.34 -22.40
N VAL A 205 16.27 3.54 -21.81
CA VAL A 205 16.09 3.53 -20.35
C VAL A 205 16.35 2.13 -19.78
N LEU A 206 15.93 1.05 -20.46
CA LEU A 206 16.27 -0.32 -20.10
C LEU A 206 17.78 -0.58 -20.20
N GLY A 207 18.43 -0.07 -21.25
CA GLY A 207 19.88 -0.16 -21.40
C GLY A 207 20.62 0.48 -20.22
N PHE A 208 20.21 1.68 -19.80
CA PHE A 208 20.76 2.33 -18.60
C PHE A 208 20.46 1.54 -17.32
N TYR A 209 19.24 1.02 -17.18
CA TYR A 209 18.85 0.20 -16.04
C TYR A 209 19.73 -1.05 -15.92
N PHE A 210 19.90 -1.80 -17.01
CA PHE A 210 20.72 -3.00 -17.06
C PHE A 210 22.22 -2.72 -16.88
N ALA A 211 22.72 -1.63 -17.46
CA ALA A 211 24.09 -1.19 -17.25
C ALA A 211 24.34 -0.84 -15.77
N ALA A 212 23.39 -0.16 -15.12
CA ALA A 212 23.50 0.16 -13.69
C ALA A 212 23.56 -1.13 -12.84
N TYR A 213 22.73 -2.12 -13.13
CA TYR A 213 22.79 -3.42 -12.45
C TYR A 213 24.12 -4.13 -12.69
N GLN A 214 24.61 -4.18 -13.93
CA GLN A 214 25.92 -4.75 -14.22
C GLN A 214 27.06 -4.08 -13.43
N ILE A 215 26.98 -2.77 -13.22
CA ILE A 215 27.99 -2.03 -12.44
C ILE A 215 27.86 -2.31 -10.94
N ILE A 216 26.64 -2.40 -10.41
CA ILE A 216 26.38 -2.53 -8.97
C ILE A 216 26.54 -3.98 -8.48
N THR A 217 25.95 -4.94 -9.20
CA THR A 217 25.87 -6.34 -8.77
C THR A 217 26.81 -7.26 -9.57
N GLY A 218 27.34 -6.79 -10.70
CA GLY A 218 28.10 -7.64 -11.62
C GLY A 218 27.23 -8.54 -12.51
N ASP A 219 25.90 -8.47 -12.37
CA ASP A 219 24.93 -9.26 -13.14
C ASP A 219 23.79 -8.39 -13.67
N VAL A 220 23.68 -8.30 -15.00
CA VAL A 220 22.60 -7.61 -15.73
C VAL A 220 21.21 -8.06 -15.27
N LEU A 221 21.05 -9.34 -14.95
CA LEU A 221 19.76 -9.97 -14.66
C LEU A 221 19.51 -10.16 -13.17
N SER A 222 20.34 -9.60 -12.28
CA SER A 222 20.22 -9.85 -10.84
C SER A 222 18.84 -9.50 -10.29
N ARG A 223 18.19 -8.47 -10.83
CA ARG A 223 16.79 -8.15 -10.50
C ARG A 223 15.83 -9.31 -10.79
N PHE A 224 15.97 -9.96 -11.94
CA PHE A 224 15.09 -11.06 -12.34
C PHE A 224 15.35 -12.29 -11.47
N SER A 225 16.63 -12.60 -11.21
CA SER A 225 17.04 -13.66 -10.28
C SER A 225 16.44 -13.42 -8.89
N SER A 226 16.59 -12.22 -8.34
CA SER A 226 16.05 -11.85 -7.02
C SER A 226 14.51 -11.87 -6.96
N VAL A 227 13.82 -11.46 -8.03
CA VAL A 227 12.35 -11.59 -8.11
C VAL A 227 11.93 -13.07 -8.13
N ASN A 228 12.66 -13.92 -8.84
CA ASN A 228 12.38 -15.35 -8.90
C ASN A 228 12.64 -16.03 -7.53
N GLU A 229 13.75 -15.70 -6.88
CA GLU A 229 14.11 -16.19 -5.54
C GLU A 229 13.13 -15.70 -4.46
N GLY A 230 12.76 -14.42 -4.48
CA GLY A 230 11.80 -13.84 -3.54
C GLY A 230 10.37 -14.39 -3.68
N HIS A 231 10.06 -15.04 -4.81
CA HIS A 231 8.79 -15.71 -5.07
C HIS A 231 8.92 -17.25 -5.09
N TYR A 232 10.05 -17.78 -4.62
CA TYR A 232 10.23 -19.21 -4.42
C TYR A 232 9.40 -19.71 -3.22
N ILE A 233 9.20 -21.03 -3.16
CA ILE A 233 8.20 -21.74 -2.32
C ILE A 233 8.08 -21.11 -0.92
N SER A 234 6.95 -20.46 -0.68
CA SER A 234 6.55 -19.95 0.63
C SER A 234 5.04 -20.15 0.85
N GLU A 235 4.58 -19.93 2.07
CA GLU A 235 3.16 -20.01 2.44
C GLU A 235 2.25 -19.13 1.55
N PHE A 236 2.81 -18.09 0.92
CA PHE A 236 2.11 -17.17 0.04
C PHE A 236 2.19 -17.55 -1.45
N THR A 237 2.96 -18.57 -1.82
CA THR A 237 3.04 -19.06 -3.21
C THR A 237 1.97 -20.11 -3.50
N TYR A 238 1.75 -20.38 -4.78
CA TYR A 238 0.92 -21.48 -5.27
C TYR A 238 1.74 -22.58 -5.96
N ALA A 239 3.07 -22.48 -5.91
CA ALA A 239 4.02 -23.39 -6.57
C ALA A 239 3.85 -24.84 -6.10
N ASP A 240 3.67 -25.01 -4.80
CA ASP A 240 3.54 -26.27 -4.07
C ASP A 240 2.08 -26.63 -3.78
N LYS A 241 1.13 -25.76 -4.16
CA LYS A 241 -0.30 -25.96 -3.91
C LYS A 241 -0.94 -26.68 -5.09
N GLY A 242 -1.75 -27.70 -4.80
CA GLY A 242 -2.47 -28.45 -5.84
C GLY A 242 -3.39 -27.57 -6.70
N LEU A 243 -3.72 -28.06 -7.91
CA LEU A 243 -4.53 -27.36 -8.92
C LEU A 243 -5.83 -26.77 -8.36
N GLY A 244 -6.46 -27.44 -7.38
CA GLY A 244 -7.65 -26.94 -6.70
C GLY A 244 -7.45 -25.56 -6.06
N SER A 245 -6.30 -25.30 -5.43
CA SER A 245 -5.98 -23.99 -4.84
C SER A 245 -5.79 -22.90 -5.91
N VAL A 246 -5.20 -23.25 -7.05
CA VAL A 246 -5.06 -22.36 -8.21
C VAL A 246 -6.43 -22.03 -8.80
N ILE A 247 -7.31 -23.02 -8.98
CA ILE A 247 -8.68 -22.81 -9.49
C ILE A 247 -9.46 -21.90 -8.53
N LYS A 248 -9.40 -22.14 -7.21
CA LYS A 248 -10.02 -21.26 -6.21
C LYS A 248 -9.52 -19.82 -6.35
N ARG A 249 -8.21 -19.64 -6.53
CA ARG A 249 -7.56 -18.33 -6.75
C ARG A 249 -7.98 -17.65 -8.04
N LEU A 250 -8.31 -18.38 -9.10
CA LEU A 250 -8.74 -17.80 -10.38
C LEU A 250 -10.25 -17.62 -10.50
N THR A 251 -11.04 -18.20 -9.60
CA THR A 251 -12.50 -18.19 -9.69
C THR A 251 -13.12 -17.25 -8.67
N TYR A 252 -13.32 -17.69 -7.42
CA TYR A 252 -14.10 -16.94 -6.44
C TYR A 252 -13.27 -16.13 -5.44
N LEU A 253 -12.03 -16.52 -5.15
CA LEU A 253 -11.22 -15.81 -4.14
C LEU A 253 -10.94 -14.33 -4.49
N PRO A 254 -10.76 -13.92 -5.76
CA PRO A 254 -10.65 -12.51 -6.07
C PRO A 254 -11.91 -11.74 -5.69
N PHE A 255 -13.11 -12.29 -5.94
CA PHE A 255 -14.38 -11.68 -5.57
C PHE A 255 -14.53 -11.54 -4.05
N THR A 256 -14.20 -12.59 -3.28
CA THR A 256 -14.22 -12.50 -1.81
C THR A 256 -13.26 -11.43 -1.31
N ASN A 257 -12.05 -11.36 -1.87
CA ASN A 257 -11.06 -10.35 -1.51
C ASN A 257 -11.53 -8.92 -1.86
N PHE A 258 -12.19 -8.70 -3.01
CA PHE A 258 -12.79 -7.40 -3.32
C PHE A 258 -13.87 -6.99 -2.30
N VAL A 259 -14.67 -7.94 -1.84
CA VAL A 259 -15.75 -7.71 -0.85
C VAL A 259 -15.17 -7.45 0.54
N GLU A 260 -14.37 -8.36 1.09
CA GLU A 260 -13.79 -8.29 2.44
C GLU A 260 -12.94 -7.03 2.64
N ARG A 261 -12.33 -6.51 1.56
CA ARG A 261 -11.44 -5.34 1.61
C ARG A 261 -12.12 -4.06 1.14
N SER A 262 -13.46 -4.08 0.99
CA SER A 262 -14.33 -2.97 0.58
C SER A 262 -14.06 -2.40 -0.82
N TYR A 263 -13.22 -3.01 -1.65
CA TYR A 263 -12.97 -2.58 -3.04
C TYR A 263 -14.15 -2.87 -3.97
N TRP A 264 -15.10 -3.72 -3.55
CA TRP A 264 -16.26 -4.09 -4.33
C TRP A 264 -17.08 -2.88 -4.79
N ILE A 265 -17.25 -1.87 -3.94
CA ILE A 265 -17.99 -0.65 -4.29
C ILE A 265 -17.27 0.08 -5.43
N TRP A 266 -15.94 0.22 -5.37
CA TRP A 266 -15.16 0.85 -6.44
C TRP A 266 -15.29 0.08 -7.76
N LEU A 267 -15.23 -1.25 -7.70
CA LEU A 267 -15.44 -2.10 -8.87
C LEU A 267 -16.83 -1.88 -9.47
N VAL A 268 -17.90 -2.05 -8.68
CA VAL A 268 -19.29 -1.96 -9.15
C VAL A 268 -19.61 -0.60 -9.77
N PHE A 269 -19.20 0.49 -9.11
CA PHE A 269 -19.48 1.84 -9.60
C PHE A 269 -18.61 2.23 -10.80
N SER A 270 -17.47 1.56 -11.02
CA SER A 270 -16.63 1.76 -12.21
C SER A 270 -17.22 1.11 -13.48
N VAL A 271 -18.04 0.06 -13.35
CA VAL A 271 -18.59 -0.70 -14.50
C VAL A 271 -19.36 0.18 -15.50
N PRO A 272 -20.33 1.04 -15.09
CA PRO A 272 -20.99 1.95 -16.02
C PRO A 272 -20.01 2.91 -16.72
N GLY A 273 -18.98 3.33 -16.00
CA GLY A 273 -17.89 4.14 -16.54
C GLY A 273 -17.13 3.41 -17.64
N LEU A 274 -16.72 2.17 -17.36
CA LEU A 274 -16.03 1.30 -18.31
C LEU A 274 -16.83 1.12 -19.62
N ILE A 275 -18.13 0.83 -19.49
CA ILE A 275 -19.02 0.68 -20.66
C ILE A 275 -19.12 2.00 -21.44
N LYS A 276 -19.26 3.14 -20.76
CA LYS A 276 -19.37 4.45 -21.39
C LYS A 276 -18.06 4.90 -22.06
N ALA A 277 -16.91 4.56 -21.50
CA ALA A 277 -15.60 4.91 -22.06
C ALA A 277 -15.46 4.39 -23.49
N PHE A 278 -15.72 3.10 -23.69
CA PHE A 278 -15.62 2.48 -25.02
C PHE A 278 -16.70 2.94 -26.00
N LYS A 279 -17.87 3.37 -25.51
CA LYS A 279 -18.94 3.95 -26.34
C LYS A 279 -18.65 5.38 -26.79
N THR A 280 -18.24 6.24 -25.86
CA THR A 280 -18.02 7.68 -26.13
C THR A 280 -16.72 7.95 -26.86
N ARG A 281 -15.75 7.03 -26.78
CA ARG A 281 -14.43 7.11 -27.43
C ARG A 281 -13.65 8.38 -27.09
N GLN A 282 -13.97 9.01 -25.96
CA GLN A 282 -13.16 10.10 -25.43
C GLN A 282 -11.79 9.54 -25.09
N THR A 283 -10.73 10.14 -25.65
CA THR A 283 -9.36 10.00 -25.15
C THR A 283 -9.35 10.35 -23.65
N PHE A 284 -8.31 10.15 -22.85
CA PHE A 284 -8.39 10.13 -21.38
C PHE A 284 -9.33 9.05 -20.82
N PHE A 285 -10.63 9.11 -21.08
CA PHE A 285 -11.57 8.16 -20.50
C PHE A 285 -11.32 6.73 -21.01
N VAL A 286 -11.05 6.56 -22.31
CA VAL A 286 -10.66 5.26 -22.89
C VAL A 286 -9.30 4.81 -22.36
N GLU A 287 -8.31 5.69 -22.27
CA GLU A 287 -6.98 5.34 -21.76
C GLU A 287 -7.04 4.89 -20.29
N MET A 288 -7.81 5.59 -19.44
CA MET A 288 -8.02 5.15 -18.05
C MET A 288 -8.79 3.83 -17.98
N ALA A 289 -9.77 3.60 -18.88
CA ALA A 289 -10.49 2.34 -18.98
C ALA A 289 -9.59 1.17 -19.40
N LEU A 290 -8.71 1.38 -20.39
CA LEU A 290 -7.74 0.38 -20.81
C LEU A 290 -6.75 0.05 -19.68
N ALA A 291 -6.21 1.07 -19.00
CA ALA A 291 -5.32 0.86 -17.86
C ALA A 291 -6.02 0.07 -16.74
N PHE A 292 -7.26 0.43 -16.38
CA PHE A 292 -8.04 -0.31 -15.40
C PHE A 292 -8.25 -1.78 -15.78
N VAL A 293 -8.58 -2.06 -17.05
CA VAL A 293 -8.74 -3.44 -17.56
C VAL A 293 -7.42 -4.21 -17.49
N CYS A 294 -6.29 -3.61 -17.90
CA CYS A 294 -4.98 -4.23 -17.79
C CYS A 294 -4.64 -4.59 -16.34
N LEU A 295 -4.84 -3.65 -15.41
CA LEU A 295 -4.61 -3.88 -13.98
C LEU A 295 -5.50 -5.00 -13.42
N MET A 296 -6.79 -5.00 -13.78
CA MET A 296 -7.73 -6.05 -13.36
C MET A 296 -7.35 -7.42 -13.90
N LEU A 297 -6.99 -7.52 -15.18
CA LEU A 297 -6.57 -8.78 -15.80
C LEU A 297 -5.23 -9.26 -15.23
N GLY A 298 -4.29 -8.36 -15.00
CA GLY A 298 -3.01 -8.65 -14.38
C GLY A 298 -3.17 -9.21 -12.96
N PHE A 299 -3.96 -8.52 -12.13
CA PHE A 299 -4.32 -9.00 -10.79
C PHE A 299 -4.99 -10.37 -10.81
N TRP A 300 -5.83 -10.64 -11.81
CA TRP A 300 -6.58 -11.88 -11.88
C TRP A 300 -5.74 -13.07 -12.34
N PHE A 301 -4.97 -12.91 -13.41
CA PHE A 301 -4.40 -14.00 -14.19
C PHE A 301 -2.88 -14.00 -14.32
N MET A 302 -2.17 -12.95 -13.91
CA MET A 302 -0.73 -12.90 -14.15
C MET A 302 0.06 -13.73 -13.12
N SER A 303 1.13 -14.38 -13.60
CA SER A 303 2.10 -15.09 -12.77
C SER A 303 3.11 -14.12 -12.14
N SER A 304 3.55 -14.46 -10.93
CA SER A 304 4.65 -13.79 -10.20
C SER A 304 6.04 -14.35 -10.53
N THR A 305 6.11 -15.50 -11.21
CA THR A 305 7.37 -16.12 -11.66
C THR A 305 7.34 -16.41 -13.15
N LEU A 306 8.52 -16.49 -13.77
CA LEU A 306 8.66 -16.84 -15.19
C LEU A 306 8.78 -18.36 -15.41
N GLU A 307 9.20 -19.11 -14.40
CA GLU A 307 9.45 -20.56 -14.52
C GLU A 307 8.17 -21.38 -14.50
N PHE A 308 7.21 -21.00 -13.65
CA PHE A 308 5.95 -21.70 -13.51
C PHE A 308 4.80 -20.73 -13.24
N TYR A 309 3.56 -21.21 -13.42
CA TYR A 309 2.39 -20.40 -13.16
C TYR A 309 2.15 -20.25 -11.65
N ASN A 310 2.42 -19.04 -11.13
CA ASN A 310 2.27 -18.70 -9.72
C ASN A 310 1.41 -17.44 -9.58
N PRO A 311 0.06 -17.54 -9.55
CA PRO A 311 -0.80 -16.37 -9.44
C PRO A 311 -0.49 -15.58 -8.17
N ILE A 312 -0.52 -14.25 -8.28
CA ILE A 312 -0.20 -13.39 -7.14
C ILE A 312 -1.11 -13.67 -5.94
N TYR A 313 -0.52 -13.73 -4.75
CA TYR A 313 -1.24 -13.81 -3.49
C TYR A 313 -2.24 -12.65 -3.33
N LEU A 314 -3.43 -12.96 -2.83
CA LEU A 314 -4.50 -11.99 -2.63
C LEU A 314 -4.26 -11.19 -1.36
N ASN A 315 -3.58 -10.06 -1.51
CA ASN A 315 -3.41 -9.08 -0.46
C ASN A 315 -4.13 -7.77 -0.84
N PRO A 316 -4.88 -7.11 0.07
CA PRO A 316 -5.52 -5.83 -0.21
C PRO A 316 -4.57 -4.78 -0.78
N ARG A 317 -3.30 -4.77 -0.38
CA ARG A 317 -2.31 -3.81 -0.89
C ARG A 317 -2.15 -3.89 -2.41
N HIS A 318 -2.31 -5.08 -3.00
CA HIS A 318 -2.20 -5.27 -4.45
C HIS A 318 -3.32 -4.61 -5.25
N LEU A 319 -4.44 -4.28 -4.60
CA LEU A 319 -5.58 -3.61 -5.22
C LEU A 319 -5.48 -2.07 -5.18
N THR A 320 -4.54 -1.51 -4.42
CA THR A 320 -4.41 -0.05 -4.24
C THR A 320 -4.18 0.69 -5.56
N ILE A 321 -3.43 0.09 -6.50
CA ILE A 321 -3.19 0.64 -7.84
C ILE A 321 -4.48 0.82 -8.68
N LEU A 322 -5.56 0.11 -8.35
CA LEU A 322 -6.85 0.24 -9.04
C LEU A 322 -7.65 1.46 -8.60
N VAL A 323 -7.38 2.01 -7.40
CA VAL A 323 -8.21 3.06 -6.80
C VAL A 323 -8.24 4.33 -7.66
N PRO A 324 -7.10 4.86 -8.15
CA PRO A 324 -7.14 6.08 -8.96
C PRO A 324 -7.92 5.90 -10.27
N ALA A 325 -7.68 4.80 -10.98
CA ALA A 325 -8.35 4.53 -12.25
C ALA A 325 -9.86 4.28 -12.06
N SER A 326 -10.24 3.51 -11.04
CA SER A 326 -11.65 3.31 -10.70
C SER A 326 -12.34 4.63 -10.30
N ALA A 327 -11.70 5.49 -9.50
CA ALA A 327 -12.25 6.80 -9.15
C ALA A 327 -12.54 7.67 -10.38
N VAL A 328 -11.66 7.65 -11.39
CA VAL A 328 -11.92 8.32 -12.68
C VAL A 328 -13.10 7.68 -13.42
N LEU A 329 -13.14 6.35 -13.53
CA LEU A 329 -14.23 5.65 -14.21
C LEU A 329 -15.60 5.92 -13.55
N ILE A 330 -15.63 5.94 -12.22
CA ILE A 330 -16.80 6.30 -11.40
C ILE A 330 -17.23 7.73 -11.71
N ALA A 331 -16.29 8.68 -11.68
CA ALA A 331 -16.55 10.09 -11.94
C ALA A 331 -17.05 10.37 -13.35
N PHE A 332 -16.61 9.65 -14.38
CA PHE A 332 -17.13 9.82 -15.76
C PHE A 332 -18.41 8.99 -16.02
N GLY A 333 -18.58 7.89 -15.29
CA GLY A 333 -19.69 6.95 -15.40
C GLY A 333 -20.96 7.36 -14.65
N TYR A 334 -20.89 8.35 -13.75
CA TYR A 334 -22.01 8.72 -12.87
C TYR A 334 -23.33 9.02 -13.59
N SER A 335 -23.26 9.59 -14.80
CA SER A 335 -24.46 9.90 -15.59
C SER A 335 -25.26 8.65 -15.98
N GLU A 336 -24.60 7.50 -16.07
CA GLU A 336 -25.20 6.24 -16.45
C GLU A 336 -25.77 5.46 -15.25
N TRP A 337 -25.53 5.90 -14.01
CA TRP A 337 -26.01 5.16 -12.83
C TRP A 337 -27.52 5.03 -12.78
N LYS A 338 -28.28 6.02 -13.25
CA LYS A 338 -29.75 5.91 -13.35
C LYS A 338 -30.18 4.83 -14.34
N ARG A 339 -29.48 4.72 -15.47
CA ARG A 339 -29.72 3.70 -16.50
C ARG A 339 -29.37 2.30 -15.99
N TYR A 340 -28.24 2.15 -15.30
CA TYR A 340 -27.76 0.87 -14.77
C TYR A 340 -28.15 0.64 -13.31
N LYS A 341 -29.14 1.39 -12.80
CA LYS A 341 -29.51 1.41 -11.37
C LYS A 341 -29.78 0.01 -10.83
N PHE A 342 -30.60 -0.77 -11.53
CA PHE A 342 -30.98 -2.12 -11.11
C PHE A 342 -29.76 -3.06 -11.07
N TRP A 343 -28.89 -3.00 -12.08
CA TRP A 343 -27.69 -3.83 -12.16
C TRP A 343 -26.66 -3.49 -11.08
N ILE A 344 -26.42 -2.20 -10.83
CA ILE A 344 -25.55 -1.74 -9.73
C ILE A 344 -26.09 -2.25 -8.40
N PHE A 345 -27.40 -2.13 -8.17
CA PHE A 345 -28.04 -2.64 -6.97
C PHE A 345 -27.86 -4.16 -6.82
N LEU A 346 -28.13 -4.95 -7.86
CA LEU A 346 -27.93 -6.41 -7.82
C LEU A 346 -26.48 -6.79 -7.52
N LEU A 347 -25.50 -6.09 -8.10
CA LEU A 347 -24.08 -6.34 -7.81
C LEU A 347 -23.72 -6.00 -6.36
N LEU A 348 -24.29 -4.95 -5.77
CA LEU A 348 -24.09 -4.67 -4.34
C LEU A 348 -24.73 -5.74 -3.45
N ILE A 349 -25.93 -6.22 -3.79
CA ILE A 349 -26.57 -7.34 -3.09
C ILE A 349 -25.73 -8.62 -3.22
N LEU A 350 -25.15 -8.89 -4.39
CA LEU A 350 -24.22 -10.00 -4.58
C LEU A 350 -23.00 -9.87 -3.65
N GLY A 351 -22.43 -8.68 -3.53
CA GLY A 351 -21.34 -8.42 -2.59
C GLY A 351 -21.74 -8.69 -1.14
N ALA A 352 -22.93 -8.24 -0.73
CA ALA A 352 -23.47 -8.51 0.59
C ALA A 352 -23.69 -10.02 0.81
N PHE A 353 -24.20 -10.74 -0.19
CA PHE A 353 -24.37 -12.19 -0.13
C PHE A 353 -23.03 -12.91 0.03
N ILE A 354 -22.00 -12.53 -0.74
CA ILE A 354 -20.63 -13.07 -0.57
C ILE A 354 -20.13 -12.82 0.86
N SER A 355 -20.36 -11.62 1.39
CA SER A 355 -19.99 -11.26 2.76
C SER A 355 -20.68 -12.11 3.84
N ILE A 356 -21.93 -12.53 3.60
CA ILE A 356 -22.63 -13.47 4.48
C ILE A 356 -21.96 -14.84 4.42
N LEU A 357 -21.59 -15.32 3.22
CA LEU A 357 -20.91 -16.60 3.05
C LEU A 357 -19.53 -16.63 3.73
N THR A 358 -18.82 -15.50 3.79
CA THR A 358 -17.55 -15.35 4.52
C THR A 358 -17.74 -15.03 6.02
N ARG A 359 -18.99 -14.93 6.49
CA ARG A 359 -19.37 -14.60 7.88
C ARG A 359 -18.92 -13.22 8.35
N ASP A 360 -18.72 -12.28 7.42
CA ASP A 360 -18.45 -10.88 7.72
C ASP A 360 -19.77 -10.09 7.75
N PHE A 361 -20.42 -10.06 8.91
CA PHE A 361 -21.69 -9.36 9.09
C PHE A 361 -21.55 -7.84 9.04
N THR A 362 -20.38 -7.29 9.42
CA THR A 362 -20.12 -5.85 9.37
C THR A 362 -20.08 -5.38 7.92
N MET A 363 -19.34 -6.08 7.06
CA MET A 363 -19.29 -5.78 5.64
C MET A 363 -20.63 -6.06 4.94
N THR A 364 -21.37 -7.08 5.38
CA THR A 364 -22.75 -7.33 4.91
C THR A 364 -23.64 -6.12 5.16
N ALA A 365 -23.68 -5.63 6.42
CA ALA A 365 -24.48 -4.48 6.80
C ALA A 365 -24.05 -3.21 6.03
N TYR A 366 -22.74 -3.03 5.84
CA TYR A 366 -22.18 -1.93 5.07
C TYR A 366 -22.65 -1.95 3.60
N LEU A 367 -22.53 -3.09 2.92
CA LEU A 367 -22.92 -3.23 1.51
C LEU A 367 -24.44 -3.15 1.32
N LEU A 368 -25.23 -3.72 2.23
CA LEU A 368 -26.70 -3.58 2.20
C LEU A 368 -27.13 -2.14 2.43
N GLY A 369 -26.56 -1.46 3.42
CA GLY A 369 -26.81 -0.04 3.66
C GLY A 369 -26.49 0.81 2.44
N PHE A 370 -25.34 0.55 1.81
CA PHE A 370 -24.94 1.20 0.56
C PHE A 370 -25.93 0.92 -0.58
N ALA A 371 -26.35 -0.34 -0.76
CA ALA A 371 -27.30 -0.75 -1.78
C ALA A 371 -28.66 -0.07 -1.61
N LEU A 372 -29.18 0.00 -0.38
CA LEU A 372 -30.46 0.64 -0.06
C LEU A 372 -30.39 2.15 -0.31
N VAL A 373 -29.34 2.82 0.18
CA VAL A 373 -29.13 4.26 -0.09
C VAL A 373 -29.03 4.52 -1.57
N PHE A 374 -28.25 3.72 -2.31
CA PHE A 374 -28.17 3.86 -3.76
C PHE A 374 -29.53 3.66 -4.44
N PHE A 375 -30.23 2.57 -4.14
CA PHE A 375 -31.48 2.25 -4.83
C PHE A 375 -32.60 3.25 -4.53
N PHE A 376 -32.80 3.64 -3.28
CA PHE A 376 -33.91 4.52 -2.92
C PHE A 376 -33.60 6.00 -3.11
N LEU A 377 -32.33 6.40 -2.94
CA LEU A 377 -31.97 7.81 -2.86
C LEU A 377 -31.32 8.37 -4.14
N LEU A 378 -30.90 7.56 -5.12
CA LEU A 378 -30.18 8.04 -6.33
C LEU A 378 -30.81 9.26 -7.03
N SER A 379 -32.14 9.37 -7.05
CA SER A 379 -32.85 10.49 -7.70
C SER A 379 -33.19 11.65 -6.74
N LYS A 380 -32.84 11.55 -5.47
CA LYS A 380 -33.16 12.53 -4.42
C LYS A 380 -32.00 13.51 -4.20
N PRO A 381 -32.28 14.76 -3.80
CA PRO A 381 -31.23 15.78 -3.64
C PRO A 381 -30.20 15.43 -2.55
N PHE A 382 -30.59 14.67 -1.53
CA PHE A 382 -29.72 14.27 -0.43
C PHE A 382 -28.87 13.03 -0.71
N PHE A 383 -28.95 12.43 -1.91
CA PHE A 383 -28.14 11.27 -2.30
C PHE A 383 -26.64 11.47 -2.09
N LYS A 384 -26.14 12.62 -2.54
CA LYS A 384 -24.71 12.97 -2.43
C LYS A 384 -24.26 13.02 -0.98
N ILE A 385 -25.09 13.58 -0.09
CA ILE A 385 -24.80 13.67 1.34
C ILE A 385 -24.78 12.28 1.96
N ALA A 386 -25.80 11.47 1.70
CA ALA A 386 -25.90 10.10 2.23
C ALA A 386 -24.70 9.23 1.82
N ILE A 387 -24.33 9.23 0.53
CA ILE A 387 -23.16 8.48 0.05
C ILE A 387 -21.86 9.03 0.64
N SER A 388 -21.73 10.36 0.77
CA SER A 388 -20.54 10.95 1.39
C SER A 388 -20.37 10.49 2.84
N ILE A 389 -21.46 10.48 3.62
CA ILE A 389 -21.43 10.01 5.02
C ILE A 389 -21.03 8.53 5.06
N ILE A 390 -21.65 7.67 4.24
CA ILE A 390 -21.36 6.23 4.22
C ILE A 390 -19.92 5.92 3.82
N LEU A 391 -19.31 6.72 2.93
CA LEU A 391 -17.93 6.52 2.50
C LEU A 391 -16.90 7.15 3.45
N ILE A 392 -17.19 8.32 4.03
CA ILE A 392 -16.26 9.03 4.94
C ILE A 392 -16.23 8.38 6.32
N LEU A 393 -17.37 7.88 6.81
CA LEU A 393 -17.47 7.33 8.17
C LEU A 393 -16.46 6.18 8.42
N PRO A 394 -16.34 5.15 7.55
CA PRO A 394 -15.31 4.12 7.71
C PRO A 394 -13.88 4.67 7.77
N VAL A 395 -13.58 5.73 7.03
CA VAL A 395 -12.24 6.35 7.06
C VAL A 395 -11.96 6.95 8.42
N ILE A 396 -12.89 7.75 8.97
CA ILE A 396 -12.75 8.35 10.31
C ILE A 396 -12.64 7.26 11.38
N LEU A 397 -13.52 6.25 11.33
CA LEU A 397 -13.50 5.14 12.27
C LEU A 397 -12.22 4.32 12.16
N SER A 398 -11.65 4.16 10.97
CA SER A 398 -10.39 3.43 10.77
C SER A 398 -9.21 4.13 11.46
N VAL A 399 -9.18 5.47 11.45
CA VAL A 399 -8.15 6.25 12.15
C VAL A 399 -8.26 6.03 13.66
N ALA A 400 -9.47 6.14 14.21
CA ALA A 400 -9.72 5.89 15.62
C ALA A 400 -9.34 4.46 16.02
N TYR A 401 -9.73 3.47 15.22
CA TYR A 401 -9.44 2.06 15.44
C TYR A 401 -7.93 1.78 15.43
N GLN A 402 -7.18 2.28 14.44
CA GLN A 402 -5.72 2.05 14.38
C GLN A 402 -4.98 2.73 15.54
N ASN A 403 -5.38 3.95 15.89
CA ASN A 403 -4.82 4.65 17.05
C ASN A 403 -5.11 3.93 18.37
N GLN A 404 -6.32 3.37 18.53
CA GLN A 404 -6.68 2.58 19.70
C GLN A 404 -5.95 1.23 19.72
N ASN A 405 -5.73 0.58 18.58
CA ASN A 405 -5.10 -0.73 18.54
C ASN A 405 -3.58 -0.64 18.81
N LYS A 406 -2.90 0.32 18.18
CA LYS A 406 -1.44 0.45 18.27
C LYS A 406 -0.97 1.34 19.40
N ASN A 407 -1.65 2.46 19.62
CA ASN A 407 -1.23 3.57 20.47
C ASN A 407 0.29 3.83 20.46
N PHE A 408 0.82 4.01 19.25
CA PHE A 408 2.26 4.02 18.99
C PHE A 408 3.01 5.09 19.81
N LYS A 409 2.39 6.26 20.03
CA LYS A 409 2.97 7.33 20.86
C LYS A 409 3.19 6.88 22.30
N LYS A 410 2.20 6.24 22.91
CA LYS A 410 2.29 5.74 24.29
C LYS A 410 3.32 4.61 24.39
N PHE A 411 3.31 3.68 23.43
CA PHE A 411 4.32 2.64 23.33
C PHE A 411 5.75 3.23 23.27
N LYS A 412 6.02 4.19 22.38
CA LYS A 412 7.34 4.85 22.28
C LYS A 412 7.75 5.53 23.58
N TYR A 413 6.80 6.19 24.25
CA TYR A 413 7.05 6.86 25.53
C TYR A 413 7.48 5.86 26.60
N ILE A 414 6.70 4.80 26.84
CA ILE A 414 6.99 3.80 27.88
C ILE A 414 8.28 3.05 27.57
N LEU A 415 8.57 2.75 26.30
CA LEU A 415 9.82 2.11 25.91
C LEU A 415 11.03 2.97 26.24
N ASN A 416 11.01 4.25 25.88
CA ASN A 416 12.13 5.16 26.17
C ASN A 416 12.28 5.45 27.67
N ASP A 417 11.17 5.60 28.40
CA ASP A 417 11.19 5.71 29.86
C ASP A 417 11.76 4.44 30.52
N SER A 418 11.35 3.27 30.03
CA SER A 418 11.87 1.99 30.51
C SER A 418 13.37 1.90 30.31
N LEU A 419 13.89 2.35 29.15
CA LEU A 419 15.33 2.36 28.83
C LEU A 419 16.13 3.32 29.71
N GLN A 420 15.60 4.51 30.01
CA GLN A 420 16.27 5.49 30.87
C GLN A 420 16.35 5.04 32.33
N ASN A 421 15.35 4.27 32.79
CA ASN A 421 15.24 3.80 34.17
C ASN A 421 15.98 2.46 34.43
N VAL A 422 16.80 1.99 33.49
CA VAL A 422 17.57 0.74 33.63
C VAL A 422 18.97 1.03 34.17
N ASN A 423 19.36 0.34 35.24
CA ASN A 423 20.73 0.39 35.72
C ASN A 423 21.68 -0.18 34.65
N ASN A 424 22.89 0.37 34.50
CA ASN A 424 23.90 -0.03 33.50
C ASN A 424 24.29 -1.54 33.47
N LYS A 425 23.74 -2.38 34.37
CA LYS A 425 23.98 -3.82 34.46
C LYS A 425 22.76 -4.69 34.10
N GLU A 426 21.59 -4.10 33.83
CA GLU A 426 20.34 -4.82 33.53
C GLU A 426 20.11 -4.86 32.00
N TYR A 427 19.74 -6.03 31.46
CA TYR A 427 19.33 -6.17 30.05
C TYR A 427 17.85 -5.88 29.87
N ILE A 428 17.46 -5.35 28.71
CA ILE A 428 16.04 -5.26 28.29
C ILE A 428 15.83 -6.14 27.07
N ILE A 429 15.01 -7.17 27.22
CA ILE A 429 14.54 -8.01 26.13
C ILE A 429 13.27 -7.38 25.54
N ILE A 430 13.23 -7.23 24.22
CA ILE A 430 12.09 -6.67 23.48
C ILE A 430 11.68 -7.58 22.32
N ASN A 431 10.42 -7.46 21.87
CA ASN A 431 9.88 -8.13 20.69
C ASN A 431 10.80 -7.97 19.45
N ASP A 432 10.83 -8.99 18.57
CA ASP A 432 11.72 -9.04 17.40
C ASP A 432 11.45 -7.86 16.46
N PHE A 433 10.17 -7.57 16.18
CA PHE A 433 9.80 -6.40 15.37
C PHE A 433 10.25 -5.07 15.98
N VAL A 434 10.14 -4.92 17.31
CA VAL A 434 10.57 -3.69 18.00
C VAL A 434 12.09 -3.56 17.94
N PHE A 435 12.80 -4.68 18.09
CA PHE A 435 14.25 -4.73 17.95
C PHE A 435 14.70 -4.39 16.53
N PHE A 436 14.05 -4.95 15.51
CA PHE A 436 14.31 -4.63 14.11
C PHE A 436 14.13 -3.13 13.83
N SER A 437 13.14 -2.51 14.48
CA SER A 437 12.78 -1.11 14.31
C SER A 437 13.52 -0.15 15.26
N LYS A 438 14.51 -0.63 16.03
CA LYS A 438 15.10 0.12 17.15
C LYS A 438 15.67 1.49 16.75
N ASN A 439 16.30 1.60 15.57
CA ASN A 439 16.89 2.85 15.09
C ASN A 439 15.85 3.94 14.78
N LEU A 440 14.58 3.57 14.59
CA LEU A 440 13.46 4.49 14.34
C LEU A 440 12.66 4.81 15.62
N ILE A 441 12.65 3.88 16.57
CA ILE A 441 11.78 3.91 17.74
C ILE A 441 12.52 4.44 18.97
N ILE A 442 13.77 4.03 19.16
CA ILE A 442 14.60 4.37 20.32
C ILE A 442 15.39 5.64 20.01
N SER A 443 15.49 6.55 20.97
CA SER A 443 16.32 7.75 20.81
C SER A 443 17.81 7.38 20.66
N PRO A 444 18.61 8.16 19.90
CA PRO A 444 20.03 7.86 19.70
C PRO A 444 20.82 7.73 21.03
N GLU A 445 20.49 8.57 22.01
CA GLU A 445 21.10 8.54 23.36
C GLU A 445 20.86 7.19 24.06
N ASN A 446 19.64 6.68 24.00
CA ASN A 446 19.26 5.39 24.60
C ASN A 446 19.82 4.20 23.81
N LEU A 447 20.04 4.36 22.51
CA LEU A 447 20.61 3.32 21.65
C LEU A 447 22.11 3.14 21.93
N ALA A 448 22.84 4.24 22.12
CA ALA A 448 24.29 4.21 22.39
C ALA A 448 24.63 3.57 23.76
N SER A 449 23.70 3.65 24.73
CA SER A 449 23.81 3.00 26.04
C SER A 449 23.19 1.59 26.08
N SER A 450 22.60 1.11 24.97
CA SER A 450 21.59 0.05 25.03
C SER A 450 22.14 -1.34 25.44
N THR A 451 21.57 -1.87 26.52
CA THR A 451 21.57 -3.28 26.90
C THR A 451 20.38 -4.03 26.25
N VAL A 452 19.90 -3.53 25.12
CA VAL A 452 18.69 -4.05 24.45
C VAL A 452 19.01 -5.34 23.72
N LYS A 453 18.18 -6.35 23.94
CA LYS A 453 18.32 -7.72 23.46
C LYS A 453 17.07 -8.18 22.74
N ASN A 454 17.26 -9.00 21.72
CA ASN A 454 16.19 -9.52 20.89
C ASN A 454 15.55 -10.74 21.55
N LEU A 455 14.22 -10.73 21.67
CA LEU A 455 13.45 -11.82 22.27
C LEU A 455 13.67 -13.18 21.58
N LYS A 456 13.95 -13.23 20.28
CA LYS A 456 14.13 -14.47 19.54
C LYS A 456 15.55 -15.05 19.65
N PHE A 457 16.56 -14.18 19.65
CA PHE A 457 17.96 -14.61 19.47
C PHE A 457 18.81 -14.56 20.75
N ASP A 458 18.44 -13.74 21.73
CA ASP A 458 19.30 -13.44 22.88
C ASP A 458 18.82 -14.08 24.20
N ILE A 459 17.78 -14.93 24.20
CA ILE A 459 17.22 -15.53 25.43
C ILE A 459 18.32 -16.23 26.25
N ASP A 460 19.03 -17.16 25.62
CA ASP A 460 20.01 -18.00 26.31
C ASP A 460 21.18 -17.15 26.83
N PHE A 461 21.66 -16.19 26.03
CA PHE A 461 22.70 -15.26 26.43
C PHE A 461 22.32 -14.47 27.70
N VAL A 462 21.10 -13.94 27.77
CA VAL A 462 20.66 -13.14 28.93
C VAL A 462 20.53 -14.01 30.18
N LEU A 463 19.99 -15.23 30.04
CA LEU A 463 19.82 -16.16 31.15
C LEU A 463 21.16 -16.67 31.71
N ASP A 464 22.13 -16.95 30.84
CA ASP A 464 23.46 -17.43 31.22
C ASP A 464 24.25 -16.40 32.05
N LYS A 465 23.99 -15.10 31.85
CA LYS A 465 24.63 -14.04 32.65
C LYS A 465 24.17 -14.03 34.10
N GLY A 466 23.02 -14.62 34.42
CA GLY A 466 22.50 -14.69 35.79
C GLY A 466 22.11 -13.34 36.41
N GLN A 467 22.10 -12.26 35.63
CA GLN A 467 21.75 -10.91 36.06
C GLN A 467 20.24 -10.67 35.96
N PRO A 468 19.67 -9.74 36.74
CA PRO A 468 18.30 -9.30 36.55
C PRO A 468 18.11 -8.70 35.15
N PHE A 469 16.96 -8.96 34.54
CA PHE A 469 16.60 -8.40 33.24
C PHE A 469 15.15 -7.97 33.20
N ARG A 470 14.83 -7.07 32.27
CA ARG A 470 13.47 -6.61 31.99
C ARG A 470 13.00 -7.21 30.67
N LEU A 471 11.73 -7.58 30.61
CA LEU A 471 11.03 -7.94 29.39
C LEU A 471 10.02 -6.84 29.10
N PHE A 472 10.17 -6.18 27.96
CA PHE A 472 9.23 -5.20 27.45
C PHE A 472 8.46 -5.81 26.28
N VAL A 473 7.15 -5.97 26.44
CA VAL A 473 6.26 -6.58 25.45
C VAL A 473 5.34 -5.52 24.86
N TYR A 474 5.41 -5.32 23.56
CA TYR A 474 4.45 -4.48 22.82
C TYR A 474 3.30 -5.34 22.29
N LYS A 475 2.17 -5.35 22.99
CA LYS A 475 1.02 -6.27 22.78
C LYS A 475 0.42 -6.24 21.37
N TYR A 476 0.75 -5.25 20.53
CA TYR A 476 0.41 -5.24 19.11
C TYR A 476 1.00 -6.43 18.32
N TYR A 477 2.04 -7.10 18.84
CA TYR A 477 2.53 -8.35 18.24
C TYR A 477 1.41 -9.39 18.03
N ARG A 478 0.39 -9.44 18.90
CA ARG A 478 -0.75 -10.36 18.74
C ARG A 478 -1.52 -10.16 17.43
N HIS A 479 -1.46 -8.94 16.89
CA HIS A 479 -2.11 -8.59 15.64
C HIS A 479 -1.17 -8.71 14.43
N ALA A 480 0.09 -8.31 14.58
CA ALA A 480 1.03 -8.21 13.45
C ALA A 480 2.01 -9.40 13.34
N TYR A 481 2.39 -9.99 14.47
CA TYR A 481 3.42 -11.04 14.60
C TYR A 481 3.02 -12.08 15.66
N PRO A 482 1.90 -12.82 15.47
CA PRO A 482 1.37 -13.73 16.48
C PRO A 482 2.34 -14.84 16.88
N ASP A 483 3.28 -15.20 15.99
CA ASP A 483 4.33 -16.18 16.26
C ASP A 483 5.27 -15.77 17.40
N GLU A 484 5.33 -14.47 17.75
CA GLU A 484 6.13 -14.00 18.87
C GLU A 484 5.62 -14.50 20.24
N GLU A 485 4.36 -14.94 20.32
CA GLU A 485 3.81 -15.57 21.53
C GLU A 485 4.66 -16.78 21.97
N ARG A 486 5.12 -17.60 21.01
CA ARG A 486 5.95 -18.76 21.29
C ARG A 486 7.26 -18.39 21.97
N TYR A 487 7.90 -17.28 21.57
CA TYR A 487 9.15 -16.84 22.18
C TYR A 487 8.94 -16.27 23.59
N LEU A 488 7.79 -15.63 23.84
CA LEU A 488 7.41 -15.16 25.18
C LEU A 488 7.19 -16.33 26.15
N GLU A 489 6.52 -17.39 25.68
CA GLU A 489 6.32 -18.63 26.43
C GLU A 489 7.66 -19.33 26.72
N GLU A 490 8.53 -19.44 25.70
CA GLU A 490 9.86 -20.04 25.82
C GLU A 490 10.72 -19.29 26.85
N LEU A 491 10.80 -17.96 26.75
CA LEU A 491 11.53 -17.12 27.70
C LEU A 491 11.00 -17.32 29.13
N SER A 492 9.68 -17.30 29.31
CA SER A 492 9.05 -17.46 30.62
C SER A 492 9.35 -18.82 31.24
N SER A 493 9.32 -19.88 30.43
CA SER A 493 9.66 -21.25 30.85
C SER A 493 11.13 -21.38 31.25
N LYS A 494 12.05 -20.95 30.37
CA LYS A 494 13.50 -21.01 30.62
C LYS A 494 13.93 -20.16 31.81
N ALA A 495 13.36 -18.97 31.96
CA ALA A 495 13.63 -18.09 33.11
C ALA A 495 13.21 -18.74 34.43
N ARG A 496 12.02 -19.37 34.47
CA ARG A 496 11.54 -20.09 35.66
C ARG A 496 12.44 -21.26 36.03
N LEU A 497 12.86 -22.06 35.04
CA LEU A 497 13.80 -23.17 35.24
C LEU A 497 15.17 -22.69 35.75
N SER A 498 15.58 -21.48 35.35
CA SER A 498 16.84 -20.85 35.77
C SER A 498 16.76 -20.12 37.12
N GLY A 499 15.64 -20.26 37.85
CA GLY A 499 15.46 -19.70 39.20
C GLY A 499 15.04 -18.22 39.24
N TYR A 500 14.61 -17.65 38.12
CA TYR A 500 14.08 -16.28 38.09
C TYR A 500 12.64 -16.21 38.59
N LYS A 501 12.35 -15.17 39.37
CA LYS A 501 10.99 -14.76 39.74
C LYS A 501 10.56 -13.59 38.87
N LYS A 502 9.40 -13.73 38.23
CA LYS A 502 8.74 -12.68 37.46
C LYS A 502 8.00 -11.71 38.39
N LYS A 503 8.22 -10.41 38.20
CA LYS A 503 7.45 -9.31 38.80
C LYS A 503 6.97 -8.37 37.70
N VAL A 504 5.67 -8.14 37.59
CA VAL A 504 5.11 -7.16 36.65
C VAL A 504 5.33 -5.76 37.23
N LEU A 505 6.00 -4.89 36.48
CA LEU A 505 6.19 -3.47 36.84
C LEU A 505 5.08 -2.59 36.28
N TYR A 506 4.68 -2.86 35.04
CA TYR A 506 3.70 -2.08 34.32
C TYR A 506 2.91 -2.99 33.40
N GLU A 507 1.59 -2.80 33.34
CA GLU A 507 0.76 -3.45 32.36
C GLU A 507 -0.41 -2.55 31.99
N ASP A 508 -0.62 -2.39 30.68
CA ASP A 508 -1.86 -1.85 30.15
C ASP A 508 -2.30 -2.64 28.91
N GLN A 509 -3.25 -2.10 28.14
CA GLN A 509 -3.77 -2.77 26.94
C GLN A 509 -2.75 -2.85 25.78
N TRP A 510 -1.68 -2.06 25.79
CA TRP A 510 -0.70 -1.94 24.70
C TRP A 510 0.68 -2.48 25.05
N VAL A 511 1.09 -2.35 26.31
CA VAL A 511 2.45 -2.64 26.77
C VAL A 511 2.42 -3.44 28.08
N GLU A 512 3.33 -4.38 28.21
CA GLU A 512 3.64 -5.06 29.46
C GLU A 512 5.15 -4.97 29.74
N VAL A 513 5.51 -4.55 30.95
CA VAL A 513 6.90 -4.49 31.41
C VAL A 513 7.04 -5.39 32.62
N GLN A 514 7.87 -6.42 32.47
CA GLN A 514 8.15 -7.41 33.51
C GLN A 514 9.63 -7.33 33.92
N VAL A 515 9.93 -7.59 35.18
CA VAL A 515 11.29 -7.78 35.68
C VAL A 515 11.46 -9.22 36.14
N PHE A 516 12.57 -9.81 35.77
CA PHE A 516 13.00 -11.13 36.20
C PHE A 516 14.19 -10.98 37.14
N VAL A 517 14.03 -11.41 38.40
CA VAL A 517 15.09 -11.38 39.41
C VAL A 517 15.40 -12.80 39.86
N LYS A 518 16.67 -13.20 39.83
CA LYS A 518 17.10 -14.52 40.31
C LYS A 518 16.91 -14.60 41.83
N SER A 519 16.26 -15.66 42.30
CA SER A 519 16.20 -15.89 43.75
C SER A 519 17.57 -16.40 44.19
N ASN A 520 18.20 -15.68 45.12
CA ASN A 520 19.41 -16.15 45.81
C ASN A 520 19.11 -17.40 46.63
#